data_AF-A0A7K0D183-F1
#
_entry.id   AF-A0A7K0D183-F1
#
_cell.length_a   1.000
_cell.length_b   1.000
_cell.length_c   1.000
_cell.angle_alpha   90.00
_cell.angle_beta   90.00
_cell.angle_gamma   90.00
#
_symmetry.space_group_name_H-M   'P 1'
#
loop_
_entity.id
_entity.type
_entity.pdbx_description
1 polymer ?
#
loop_
_entity_poly.entity_id
_entity_poly.type
_entity_poly.pdbx_seq_one_letter_code
_entity_poly.pdbx_strand_id
1 'polypeptide(L)'
;MSEDGGNSEFSVIPDDVAALGKYAYDLAETLRSALIDAGREVQAVTGKDWSGAAATSFAEGWAETQDGGGKIIDALTMMASTLGVTAKSYVAQDNQFAGEVSSLDLP
;
A
#
# COMPACT_ATOMS: atom_id res chain seq x y z
N MET A 1 -19.39 22.11 32.21
CA MET A 1 -18.41 21.16 31.64
C MET A 1 -19.23 20.15 30.87
N SER A 2 -19.35 20.36 29.56
CA SER A 2 -20.06 19.43 28.69
C SER A 2 -18.99 18.60 28.01
N GLU A 3 -19.00 17.30 28.26
CA GLU A 3 -18.14 16.32 27.60
C GLU A 3 -18.51 16.27 26.12
N ASP A 4 -17.60 16.80 25.30
CA ASP A 4 -17.52 16.59 23.85
C ASP A 4 -17.02 15.16 23.62
N GLY A 5 -17.91 14.20 23.82
CA GLY A 5 -17.57 12.78 24.04
C GLY A 5 -17.74 11.86 22.83
N GLY A 6 -17.93 12.38 21.62
CA GLY A 6 -18.14 11.50 20.46
C GLY A 6 -18.01 12.24 19.14
N ASN A 7 -16.77 12.32 18.62
CA ASN A 7 -16.50 12.47 17.18
C ASN A 7 -15.01 12.49 16.84
N SER A 8 -14.15 12.87 17.78
CA SER A 8 -12.70 12.97 17.52
C SER A 8 -12.04 11.60 17.38
N GLU A 9 -12.30 10.66 18.29
CA GLU A 9 -11.70 9.32 18.24
C GLU A 9 -12.13 8.51 17.01
N PHE A 10 -13.39 8.67 16.58
CA PHE A 10 -13.88 7.99 15.38
C PHE A 10 -13.43 8.67 14.08
N SER A 11 -13.21 9.98 14.04
CA SER A 11 -12.64 10.66 12.87
C SER A 11 -11.14 10.38 12.68
N VAL A 12 -10.41 10.10 13.77
CA VAL A 12 -8.97 9.77 13.71
C VAL A 12 -8.73 8.41 13.05
N ILE A 13 -9.64 7.44 13.21
CA ILE A 13 -9.48 6.07 12.68
C ILE A 13 -9.51 6.02 11.13
N PRO A 14 -10.44 6.69 10.41
CA PRO A 14 -10.42 6.80 8.96
C PRO A 14 -9.18 7.48 8.42
N ASP A 15 -8.70 8.53 9.09
CA ASP A 15 -7.47 9.24 8.70
C ASP A 15 -6.24 8.34 8.86
N ASP A 16 -6.14 7.59 9.95
CA ASP A 16 -5.08 6.61 10.18
C ASP A 16 -5.11 5.46 9.14
N VAL A 17 -6.30 4.97 8.78
CA VAL A 17 -6.48 3.96 7.73
C VAL A 17 -6.05 4.49 6.36
N ALA A 18 -6.40 5.74 6.05
CA ALA A 18 -5.96 6.39 4.81
C ALA A 18 -4.43 6.60 4.79
N ALA A 19 -3.85 7.01 5.92
CA ALA A 19 -2.41 7.18 6.07
C ALA A 19 -1.65 5.86 5.89
N LEU A 20 -2.15 4.76 6.47
CA LEU A 20 -1.58 3.43 6.28
C LEU A 20 -1.69 2.96 4.82
N GLY A 21 -2.82 3.21 4.17
CA GLY A 21 -2.98 2.94 2.74
C GLY A 21 -1.97 3.69 1.88
N LYS A 22 -1.74 4.97 2.17
CA LYS A 22 -0.71 5.77 1.49
C LYS A 22 0.70 5.23 1.76
N TYR A 23 1.02 4.89 3.01
CA TYR A 23 2.32 4.32 3.37
C TYR A 23 2.60 3.01 2.62
N ALA A 24 1.62 2.12 2.54
CA ALA A 24 1.76 0.86 1.80
C ALA A 24 2.03 1.11 0.31
N TYR A 25 1.37 2.10 -0.30
CA TYR A 25 1.60 2.48 -1.69
C TYR A 25 3.01 3.06 -1.92
N ASP A 26 3.44 4.00 -1.08
CA ASP A 26 4.77 4.61 -1.18
C ASP A 26 5.88 3.57 -1.02
N LEU A 27 5.69 2.60 -0.12
CA LEU A 27 6.61 1.48 0.07
C LEU A 27 6.62 0.55 -1.14
N ALA A 28 5.46 0.21 -1.71
CA ALA A 28 5.36 -0.59 -2.92
C ALA A 28 6.16 0.02 -4.07
N GLU A 29 6.07 1.35 -4.22
CA GLU A 29 6.74 2.04 -5.32
C GLU A 29 8.25 2.18 -5.11
N THR A 30 8.67 2.41 -3.87
CA THR A 30 10.09 2.37 -3.50
C THR A 30 10.69 0.99 -3.79
N LEU A 31 10.01 -0.09 -3.41
CA LEU A 31 10.45 -1.46 -3.67
C LEU A 31 10.45 -1.79 -5.17
N ARG A 32 9.47 -1.32 -5.94
CA ARG A 32 9.42 -1.51 -7.39
C ARG A 32 10.62 -0.86 -8.08
N SER A 33 10.92 0.39 -7.76
CA SER A 33 12.09 1.08 -8.30
C SER A 33 13.39 0.34 -7.94
N ALA A 34 13.57 -0.02 -6.67
CA ALA A 34 14.74 -0.74 -6.21
C ALA A 34 14.92 -2.10 -6.92
N LEU A 35 13.83 -2.86 -7.10
CA LEU A 35 13.87 -4.17 -7.75
C LEU A 35 14.19 -4.06 -9.25
N ILE A 36 13.69 -3.02 -9.92
CA ILE A 36 14.03 -2.72 -11.32
C ILE A 36 15.51 -2.38 -11.44
N ASP A 37 16.02 -1.50 -10.57
CA ASP A 37 17.41 -1.05 -10.65
C ASP A 37 18.39 -2.19 -10.35
N ALA A 38 18.12 -2.98 -9.30
CA ALA A 38 18.87 -4.20 -9.03
C ALA A 38 18.81 -5.19 -10.20
N GLY A 39 17.66 -5.32 -10.88
CA GLY A 39 17.52 -6.15 -12.07
C GLY A 39 18.43 -5.72 -13.23
N ARG A 40 18.60 -4.42 -13.44
CA ARG A 40 19.52 -3.88 -14.45
C ARG A 40 20.97 -4.18 -14.09
N GLU A 41 21.34 -4.02 -12.83
CA GLU A 41 22.69 -4.33 -12.34
C GLU A 41 23.02 -5.83 -12.50
N VAL A 42 22.09 -6.71 -12.12
CA VAL A 42 22.24 -8.16 -12.31
C VAL A 42 22.40 -8.51 -13.78
N GLN A 43 21.58 -7.93 -14.67
CA GLN A 43 21.68 -8.18 -16.10
C GLN A 43 23.01 -7.67 -16.68
N ALA A 44 23.53 -6.54 -16.19
CA ALA A 44 24.80 -5.98 -16.64
C ALA A 44 25.98 -6.91 -16.31
N VAL A 45 25.94 -7.61 -15.18
CA VAL A 45 27.00 -8.53 -14.75
C VAL A 45 26.86 -9.90 -15.41
N THR A 46 25.66 -10.49 -15.35
CA THR A 46 25.39 -11.85 -15.87
C THR A 46 25.29 -11.92 -17.40
N GLY A 47 25.00 -10.79 -18.08
CA GLY A 47 24.86 -10.72 -19.53
C GLY A 47 26.15 -10.41 -20.30
N LYS A 48 27.28 -10.15 -19.62
CA LYS A 48 28.54 -9.76 -20.26
C LYS A 48 29.68 -10.73 -19.94
N ASP A 49 30.28 -10.56 -18.77
CA ASP A 49 31.61 -11.10 -18.48
C ASP A 49 31.57 -12.28 -17.51
N TRP A 50 30.44 -12.47 -16.80
CA TRP A 50 30.26 -13.57 -15.87
C TRP A 50 29.44 -14.69 -16.49
N SER A 51 30.08 -15.85 -16.68
CA SER A 51 29.47 -17.03 -17.29
C SER A 51 29.81 -18.32 -16.53
N GLY A 52 29.14 -19.43 -16.89
CA GLY A 52 29.31 -20.74 -16.27
C GLY A 52 28.26 -21.05 -15.20
N ALA A 53 28.37 -22.22 -14.56
CA ALA A 53 27.34 -22.78 -13.68
C ALA A 53 26.96 -21.84 -12.52
N ALA A 54 27.93 -21.12 -11.95
CA ALA A 54 27.69 -20.15 -10.89
C ALA A 54 26.84 -18.95 -11.37
N ALA A 55 27.12 -18.44 -12.57
CA ALA A 55 26.35 -17.35 -13.16
C ALA A 55 24.91 -17.79 -13.48
N THR A 56 24.74 -19.02 -13.98
CA THR A 56 23.42 -19.61 -14.23
C THR A 56 22.61 -19.76 -12.94
N SER A 57 23.19 -20.39 -11.91
CA SER A 57 22.50 -20.58 -10.62
C SER A 57 22.15 -19.25 -9.95
N PHE A 58 23.02 -18.24 -10.06
CA PHE A 58 22.71 -16.89 -9.59
C PHE A 58 21.55 -16.25 -10.36
N ALA A 59 21.53 -16.37 -11.69
CA ALA A 59 20.45 -15.82 -12.51
C ALA A 59 19.09 -16.49 -12.19
N GLU A 60 19.08 -17.80 -11.93
CA GLU A 60 17.89 -18.52 -11.48
C GLU A 60 17.42 -18.01 -10.11
N GLY A 61 18.32 -17.93 -9.11
CA GLY A 61 17.97 -17.40 -7.79
C GLY A 61 17.54 -15.92 -7.83
N TRP A 62 18.11 -15.13 -8.74
CA TRP A 62 17.67 -13.76 -8.99
C TRP A 62 16.26 -13.73 -9.57
N ALA A 63 15.92 -14.61 -10.52
CA ALA A 63 14.57 -14.69 -11.09
C ALA A 63 13.53 -15.04 -10.02
N GLU A 64 13.84 -15.97 -9.11
CA GLU A 64 13.00 -16.29 -7.95
C GLU A 64 12.84 -15.08 -7.01
N THR A 65 13.93 -14.35 -6.77
CA THR A 65 13.91 -13.12 -5.95
C THR A 65 13.03 -12.04 -6.60
N GLN A 66 13.10 -11.89 -7.92
CA GLN A 66 12.32 -10.92 -8.67
C GLN A 66 10.82 -11.25 -8.64
N ASP A 67 10.47 -12.52 -8.80
CA ASP A 67 9.10 -13.00 -8.68
C ASP A 67 8.55 -12.82 -7.25
N GLY A 68 9.31 -13.22 -6.24
CA GLY A 68 8.94 -13.02 -4.83
C GLY A 68 8.78 -11.54 -4.45
N GLY A 69 9.71 -10.70 -4.90
CA GLY A 69 9.63 -9.25 -4.73
C GLY A 69 8.40 -8.64 -5.40
N GLY A 70 8.08 -9.08 -6.62
CA GLY A 70 6.86 -8.69 -7.33
C GLY A 70 5.59 -9.00 -6.54
N LYS A 71 5.49 -10.21 -5.97
CA LYS A 71 4.35 -10.62 -5.13
C LYS A 71 4.17 -9.75 -3.88
N ILE A 72 5.27 -9.34 -3.23
CA ILE A 72 5.21 -8.44 -2.07
C ILE A 72 4.71 -7.06 -2.49
N ILE A 73 5.22 -6.53 -3.60
CA ILE A 73 4.80 -5.23 -4.15
C ILE A 73 3.31 -5.25 -4.52
N ASP A 74 2.83 -6.33 -5.12
CA ASP A 74 1.42 -6.50 -5.46
C ASP A 74 0.54 -6.56 -4.21
N ALA A 75 0.98 -7.27 -3.17
CA ALA A 75 0.27 -7.31 -1.89
C ALA A 75 0.20 -5.93 -1.21
N LEU A 76 1.29 -5.16 -1.23
CA LEU A 76 1.31 -3.77 -0.73
C LEU A 76 0.37 -2.86 -1.53
N THR A 77 0.34 -3.00 -2.86
CA THR A 77 -0.56 -2.24 -3.72
C THR A 77 -2.02 -2.60 -3.45
N MET A 78 -2.31 -3.89 -3.23
CA MET A 78 -3.65 -4.37 -2.85
C MET A 78 -4.08 -3.84 -1.49
N MET A 79 -3.19 -3.85 -0.49
CA MET A 79 -3.44 -3.25 0.82
C MET A 79 -3.76 -1.76 0.69
N ALA A 80 -2.95 -1.01 -0.05
CA ALA A 80 -3.17 0.42 -0.29
C ALA A 80 -4.54 0.72 -0.93
N SER A 81 -4.90 -0.04 -1.96
CA SER A 81 -6.19 0.07 -2.64
C SER A 81 -7.36 -0.23 -1.69
N THR A 82 -7.25 -1.32 -0.93
CA THR A 82 -8.31 -1.77 -0.01
C THR A 82 -8.53 -0.75 1.10
N LEU A 83 -7.46 -0.31 1.77
CA LEU A 83 -7.54 0.69 2.84
C LEU A 83 -8.07 2.04 2.32
N GLY A 84 -7.66 2.45 1.11
CA GLY A 84 -8.19 3.64 0.46
C GLY A 84 -9.69 3.57 0.13
N VAL A 85 -10.21 2.40 -0.25
CA VAL A 85 -11.65 2.17 -0.45
C VAL A 85 -12.39 2.19 0.88
N THR A 86 -11.86 1.55 1.92
CA THR A 86 -12.46 1.52 3.26
C THR A 86 -12.60 2.92 3.85
N ALA A 87 -11.57 3.76 3.78
CA ALA A 87 -11.63 5.13 4.26
C ALA A 87 -12.71 5.96 3.54
N LYS A 88 -12.79 5.86 2.21
CA LYS A 88 -13.80 6.58 1.40
C LYS A 88 -15.24 6.13 1.70
N SER A 89 -15.45 4.81 1.79
CA SER A 89 -16.78 4.25 2.10
C SER A 89 -17.24 4.66 3.50
N TYR A 90 -16.32 4.72 4.46
CA TYR A 90 -16.63 5.16 5.81
C TYR A 90 -17.07 6.63 5.86
N VAL A 91 -16.29 7.53 5.23
CA VAL A 91 -16.63 8.96 5.15
C VAL A 91 -17.96 9.18 4.42
N ALA A 92 -18.27 8.40 3.39
CA ALA A 92 -19.56 8.51 2.70
C ALA A 92 -20.74 8.11 3.60
N GLN A 93 -20.59 7.04 4.38
CA GLN A 93 -21.61 6.57 5.30
C GLN A 93 -21.82 7.53 6.49
N ASP A 94 -20.74 8.10 7.01
CA ASP A 94 -20.79 9.12 8.07
C ASP A 94 -21.54 10.39 7.60
N ASN A 95 -21.20 10.90 6.41
CA ASN A 95 -21.90 12.05 5.84
C ASN A 95 -23.41 11.77 5.59
N GLN A 96 -23.76 10.55 5.20
CA GLN A 96 -25.16 10.16 5.04
C GLN A 96 -25.90 10.19 6.39
N PHE A 97 -25.33 9.56 7.42
CA PHE A 97 -25.93 9.55 8.76
C PHE A 97 -26.02 10.96 9.35
N ALA A 98 -25.01 11.82 9.17
CA ALA A 98 -25.05 13.21 9.60
C ALA A 98 -26.18 13.99 8.90
N GLY A 99 -26.40 13.75 7.60
CA GLY A 99 -27.52 14.33 6.86
C GLY A 99 -28.88 13.85 7.37
N GLU A 100 -29.03 12.56 7.68
CA GLU A 100 -30.26 11.99 8.25
C GLU A 100 -30.54 12.52 9.66
N VAL A 101 -29.51 12.58 10.53
CA VAL A 101 -29.63 13.14 11.89
C VAL A 101 -29.93 14.64 11.87
N SER A 102 -29.27 15.42 11.00
CA SER A 102 -29.57 16.85 10.85
C SER A 102 -30.98 17.09 10.29
N SER A 103 -31.54 16.14 9.53
CA SER A 103 -32.92 16.21 9.05
C SER A 103 -33.96 15.86 10.12
N LEU A 104 -33.52 15.26 11.22
CA LEU A 104 -34.33 14.92 12.40
C LEU A 104 -34.33 16.04 13.45
N ASP A 105 -33.90 17.27 13.11
CA ASP A 105 -34.16 18.48 13.90
C ASP A 105 -35.68 18.73 13.94
N LEU A 106 -36.32 18.01 14.86
CA LEU A 106 -37.70 18.12 15.27
C LEU A 106 -37.84 19.35 16.18
N PRO A 107 -38.94 20.11 16.08
CA PRO A 107 -39.15 21.38 16.79
C PRO A 107 -39.10 21.27 18.33
#